data_AF-A0A376ZMX4-F1
#
_entry.id   AF-A0A376ZMX4-F1
#
_cell.length_a   1.000
_cell.length_b   1.000
_cell.length_c   1.000
_cell.angle_alpha   90.00
_cell.angle_beta   90.00
_cell.angle_gamma   90.00
#
_symmetry.space_group_name_H-M   'P 1'
#
loop_
_entity.id
_entity.type
_entity.pdbx_description
1 polymer ?
#
loop_
_entity_poly.entity_id
_entity_poly.type
_entity_poly.pdbx_seq_one_letter_code
_entity_poly.pdbx_strand_id
1 'polypeptide(L)'
;MLDNGKAAEVFGRMVAAQKGPTDFVENYAKYLPTAMLTKAVYADTEGFVSEMDTRALGMAVVAMGGGRRQASDTIDYSVGFTDMARLGDQVDGQRPLAVIHAKDENSWQDAAKSG
;
A
#
# COMPACT_ATOMS: atom_id res chain seq x y z
N MET A 1 -17.46 -17.97 -7.77
CA MET A 1 -16.38 -18.46 -6.88
C MET A 1 -15.98 -17.43 -5.84
N LEU A 2 -16.14 -16.14 -6.11
CA LEU A 2 -15.98 -15.09 -5.10
C LEU A 2 -17.12 -15.13 -4.08
N ASP A 3 -18.38 -15.21 -4.55
CA ASP A 3 -19.56 -15.14 -3.68
C ASP A 3 -19.77 -16.36 -2.77
N ASN A 4 -19.09 -17.47 -3.05
CA ASN A 4 -19.24 -18.71 -2.28
C ASN A 4 -17.99 -19.09 -1.47
N GLY A 5 -17.04 -18.16 -1.29
CA GLY A 5 -15.89 -18.33 -0.41
C GLY A 5 -14.80 -19.30 -0.88
N LYS A 6 -15.05 -20.09 -1.93
CA LYS A 6 -14.10 -21.11 -2.43
C LYS A 6 -12.75 -20.54 -2.83
N ALA A 7 -12.72 -19.31 -3.36
CA ALA A 7 -11.47 -18.64 -3.71
C ALA A 7 -10.59 -18.39 -2.47
N ALA A 8 -11.19 -17.93 -1.37
CA ALA A 8 -10.50 -17.66 -0.11
C ALA A 8 -9.99 -18.96 0.53
N GLU A 9 -10.81 -20.03 0.51
CA GLU A 9 -10.41 -21.35 1.01
C GLU A 9 -9.18 -21.91 0.27
N VAL A 10 -9.20 -21.85 -1.07
CA VAL A 10 -8.06 -22.31 -1.89
C VAL A 10 -6.81 -21.48 -1.62
N PHE A 11 -6.96 -20.16 -1.47
CA PHE A 11 -5.84 -19.27 -1.12
C PHE A 11 -5.25 -19.61 0.26
N GLY A 12 -6.09 -19.83 1.27
CA GLY A 12 -5.63 -20.23 2.61
C GLY A 12 -4.87 -21.57 2.59
N ARG A 13 -5.40 -22.57 1.87
CA ARG A 13 -4.71 -23.86 1.68
C ARG A 13 -3.36 -23.71 0.98
N MET A 14 -3.27 -22.82 -0.02
CA MET A 14 -2.03 -22.53 -0.73
C MET A 14 -0.98 -21.87 0.17
N VAL A 15 -1.38 -20.93 1.03
CA VAL A 15 -0.49 -20.28 2.01
C VAL A 15 0.04 -21.30 3.01
N ALA A 16 -0.84 -22.13 3.58
CA ALA A 16 -0.46 -23.18 4.53
C ALA A 16 0.49 -24.22 3.90
N ALA A 17 0.24 -24.63 2.66
CA ALA A 17 1.10 -25.56 1.93
C ALA A 17 2.53 -25.03 1.71
N GLN A 18 2.71 -23.70 1.69
CA GLN A 18 4.00 -23.03 1.56
C GLN A 18 4.59 -22.58 2.91
N LYS A 19 4.18 -23.23 4.01
CA LYS A 19 4.64 -22.97 5.39
C LYS A 19 4.18 -21.63 5.98
N GLY A 20 3.17 -21.00 5.37
CA GLY A 20 2.47 -19.87 5.99
C GLY A 20 1.48 -20.33 7.07
N PRO A 21 0.85 -19.38 7.79
CA PRO A 21 -0.15 -19.69 8.81
C PRO A 21 -1.39 -20.38 8.24
N THR A 22 -1.93 -21.36 8.95
CA THR A 22 -3.13 -22.10 8.54
C THR A 22 -4.41 -21.28 8.64
N ASP A 23 -4.40 -20.23 9.46
CA ASP A 23 -5.49 -19.30 9.72
C ASP A 23 -5.21 -17.91 9.10
N PHE A 24 -4.37 -17.86 8.06
CA PHE A 24 -3.96 -16.59 7.44
C PHE A 24 -5.14 -15.80 6.87
N VAL A 25 -6.16 -16.45 6.30
CA VAL A 25 -7.28 -15.77 5.65
C VAL A 25 -8.15 -15.04 6.69
N GLU A 26 -8.32 -15.64 7.85
CA GLU A 26 -9.15 -15.14 8.94
C GLU A 26 -8.39 -14.15 9.83
N ASN A 27 -7.07 -14.34 9.98
CA ASN A 27 -6.22 -13.58 10.90
C ASN A 27 -5.06 -12.85 10.21
N TYR A 28 -5.17 -12.50 8.92
CA TYR A 28 -4.09 -11.85 8.15
C TYR A 28 -3.52 -10.62 8.85
N ALA A 29 -4.36 -9.84 9.54
CA ALA A 29 -3.96 -8.62 10.25
C ALA A 29 -2.95 -8.88 11.37
N LYS A 30 -2.89 -10.10 11.92
CA LYS A 30 -1.89 -10.51 12.92
C LYS A 30 -0.55 -10.87 12.28
N TYR A 31 -0.55 -11.29 11.01
CA TYR A 31 0.61 -11.83 10.33
C TYR A 31 1.28 -10.82 9.39
N LEU A 32 0.50 -9.92 8.79
CA LEU A 32 1.04 -8.90 7.91
C LEU A 32 1.73 -7.80 8.73
N PRO A 33 2.96 -7.41 8.36
CA PRO A 33 3.67 -6.35 9.05
C PRO A 33 2.93 -5.03 8.84
N THR A 34 2.71 -4.29 9.94
CA THR A 34 2.09 -2.96 9.90
C THR A 34 3.19 -1.90 9.89
N ALA A 35 3.03 -0.87 9.06
CA ALA A 35 3.99 0.21 9.01
C ALA A 35 4.00 1.01 10.31
N MET A 36 5.16 1.56 10.66
CA MET A 36 5.31 2.37 11.86
C MET A 36 4.50 3.67 11.80
N LEU A 37 4.39 4.27 10.62
CA LEU A 37 3.66 5.50 10.37
C LEU A 37 2.66 5.29 9.23
N THR A 38 1.38 5.51 9.50
CA THR A 38 0.31 5.47 8.50
C THR A 38 -0.40 6.82 8.50
N LYS A 39 -0.29 7.57 7.40
CA LYS A 39 -0.85 8.94 7.33
C LYS A 39 -1.29 9.30 5.91
N ALA A 40 -2.45 9.94 5.82
CA ALA A 40 -3.05 10.40 4.58
C ALA A 40 -2.28 11.58 3.97
N VAL A 41 -2.13 11.58 2.64
CA VAL A 41 -1.62 12.71 1.86
C VAL A 41 -2.77 13.37 1.10
N TYR A 42 -2.92 14.67 1.27
CA TYR A 42 -3.97 15.47 0.65
C TYR A 42 -3.40 16.29 -0.49
N ALA A 43 -4.22 16.60 -1.48
CA ALA A 43 -3.84 17.51 -2.55
C ALA A 43 -3.69 18.95 -2.00
N ASP A 44 -2.77 19.72 -2.57
CA ASP A 44 -2.58 21.13 -2.22
C ASP A 44 -3.82 21.98 -2.56
N THR A 45 -4.56 21.58 -3.58
CA THR A 45 -5.79 22.22 -4.03
C THR A 45 -6.93 21.20 -4.17
N GLU A 46 -8.14 21.65 -3.89
CA GLU A 46 -9.35 20.85 -4.12
C GLU A 46 -9.64 20.76 -5.61
N GLY A 47 -10.12 19.60 -6.07
CA GLY A 47 -10.38 19.39 -7.49
C GLY A 47 -10.69 17.94 -7.82
N PHE A 48 -10.47 17.56 -9.08
CA PHE A 48 -10.63 16.18 -9.55
C PHE A 48 -9.29 15.66 -10.03
N VAL A 49 -8.98 14.39 -9.73
CA VAL A 49 -7.75 13.74 -10.22
C VAL A 49 -7.84 13.58 -11.74
N SER A 50 -7.13 14.43 -12.49
CA SER A 50 -7.13 14.39 -13.96
C SER A 50 -6.08 13.42 -14.51
N GLU A 51 -4.95 13.30 -13.82
CA GLU A 51 -3.80 12.49 -14.23
C GLU A 51 -3.15 11.84 -13.00
N MET A 52 -2.44 10.73 -13.22
CA MET A 52 -1.71 10.02 -12.18
C MET A 52 -0.43 9.42 -12.76
N ASP A 53 0.73 9.87 -12.29
CA ASP A 53 2.01 9.29 -12.68
C ASP A 53 2.28 8.00 -11.88
N THR A 54 1.85 6.88 -12.45
CA THR A 54 2.06 5.55 -11.87
C THR A 54 3.54 5.16 -11.76
N ARG A 55 4.41 5.75 -12.59
CA ARG A 55 5.85 5.52 -12.50
C ARG A 55 6.42 6.27 -11.30
N ALA A 56 6.07 7.54 -11.11
CA ALA A 56 6.48 8.30 -9.94
C ALA A 56 6.03 7.62 -8.64
N LEU A 57 4.78 7.15 -8.59
CA LEU A 57 4.25 6.38 -7.45
C LEU A 57 5.05 5.09 -7.21
N GLY A 58 5.34 4.30 -8.26
CA GLY A 58 6.15 3.10 -8.12
C GLY A 58 7.57 3.40 -7.60
N MET A 59 8.18 4.49 -8.08
CA MET A 59 9.49 4.94 -7.61
C MET A 59 9.45 5.42 -6.15
N ALA A 60 8.36 6.05 -5.72
CA ALA A 60 8.17 6.44 -4.32
C ALA A 60 8.12 5.23 -3.39
N VAL A 61 7.43 4.14 -3.78
CA VAL A 61 7.43 2.88 -3.00
C VAL A 61 8.84 2.28 -2.91
N VAL A 62 9.60 2.28 -4.01
CA VAL A 62 11.00 1.84 -4.01
C VAL A 62 11.85 2.72 -3.09
N ALA A 63 11.62 4.04 -3.08
CA ALA A 63 12.34 4.96 -2.22
C ALA A 63 12.04 4.76 -0.73
N MET A 64 10.80 4.43 -0.37
CA MET A 64 10.39 4.10 1.00
C MET A 64 10.99 2.78 1.51
N GLY A 65 11.42 1.90 0.60
CA GLY A 65 11.97 0.58 0.92
C GLY A 65 11.03 -0.59 0.60
N GLY A 66 9.88 -0.34 -0.05
CA GLY A 66 8.96 -1.37 -0.53
C GLY A 66 9.45 -2.07 -1.80
N GLY A 67 10.61 -1.68 -2.32
CA GLY A 67 11.23 -2.26 -3.50
C GLY A 67 12.75 -2.25 -3.42
N ARG A 68 13.38 -2.90 -4.40
CA ARG A 68 14.83 -3.04 -4.48
C ARG A 68 15.40 -2.05 -5.49
N ARG A 69 16.44 -1.30 -5.11
CA ARG A 69 17.25 -0.52 -6.07
C ARG A 69 18.34 -1.40 -6.69
N GLN A 70 18.86 -2.33 -5.90
CA GLN A 70 19.77 -3.39 -6.30
C GLN A 70 19.27 -4.74 -5.77
N ALA A 71 19.64 -5.84 -6.43
CA ALA A 71 19.08 -7.16 -6.13
C ALA A 71 19.27 -7.63 -4.67
N SER A 72 20.29 -7.12 -3.98
CA SER A 72 20.61 -7.43 -2.58
C SER A 72 19.83 -6.65 -1.54
N ASP A 73 19.05 -5.63 -1.93
CA ASP A 73 18.34 -4.79 -0.97
C ASP A 73 17.25 -5.56 -0.21
N THR A 74 17.18 -5.31 1.09
CA THR A 74 16.08 -5.77 1.94
C THR A 74 14.84 -4.93 1.66
N ILE A 75 13.70 -5.60 1.51
CA ILE A 75 12.39 -4.95 1.33
C ILE A 75 11.71 -4.83 2.69
N ASP A 76 11.16 -3.65 2.97
CA ASP A 76 10.17 -3.46 4.02
C ASP A 76 8.78 -3.78 3.44
N TYR A 77 8.18 -4.89 3.88
CA TYR A 77 6.87 -5.33 3.39
C TYR A 77 5.69 -4.56 4.00
N SER A 78 5.97 -3.65 4.95
CA SER A 78 4.93 -2.84 5.60
C SER A 78 4.65 -1.54 4.86
N VAL A 79 5.60 -1.03 4.06
CA VAL A 79 5.48 0.28 3.40
C VAL A 79 4.76 0.19 2.06
N GLY A 80 4.07 1.27 1.69
CA GLY A 80 3.30 1.34 0.45
C GLY A 80 2.18 2.38 0.50
N PHE A 81 1.21 2.24 -0.41
CA PHE A 81 0.04 3.10 -0.50
C PHE A 81 -1.25 2.28 -0.38
N THR A 82 -2.23 2.79 0.36
CA THR A 82 -3.61 2.31 0.34
C THR A 82 -4.56 3.47 0.04
N ASP A 83 -5.84 3.17 -0.20
CA ASP A 83 -6.90 4.17 -0.37
C ASP A 83 -6.57 5.23 -1.44
N MET A 84 -5.94 4.77 -2.53
CA MET A 84 -5.57 5.60 -3.68
C MET A 84 -6.83 6.17 -4.34
N ALA A 85 -6.89 7.49 -4.47
CA ALA A 85 -7.86 8.17 -5.31
C ALA A 85 -7.74 7.68 -6.75
N ARG A 86 -8.87 7.59 -7.45
CA ARG A 86 -8.93 7.16 -8.85
C ARG A 86 -9.02 8.37 -9.76
N LEU A 87 -8.67 8.18 -11.04
CA LEU A 87 -8.92 9.19 -12.06
C LEU A 87 -10.41 9.56 -12.08
N GLY A 88 -10.69 10.86 -12.00
CA GLY A 88 -12.05 11.40 -11.90
C GLY A 88 -12.61 11.48 -10.48
N ASP A 89 -11.91 10.99 -9.45
CA ASP A 89 -12.33 11.22 -8.07
C ASP A 89 -12.08 12.67 -7.70
N GLN A 90 -13.07 13.28 -7.03
CA GLN A 90 -12.87 14.55 -6.33
C GLN A 90 -11.87 14.33 -5.19
N VAL A 91 -11.01 15.30 -4.89
CA VAL A 91 -10.11 15.34 -3.73
C VAL A 91 -10.20 16.71 -3.07
N ASP A 92 -10.13 16.73 -1.75
CA ASP A 92 -10.27 17.94 -0.92
C ASP A 92 -9.63 17.71 0.47
N GLY A 93 -9.79 18.64 1.41
CA GLY A 93 -9.26 18.50 2.78
C GLY A 93 -9.85 17.35 3.61
N GLN A 94 -10.87 16.64 3.12
CA GLN A 94 -11.47 15.44 3.74
C GLN A 94 -11.16 14.16 2.96
N ARG A 95 -10.90 14.27 1.65
CA ARG A 95 -10.61 13.15 0.78
C ARG A 95 -9.18 13.20 0.26
N PRO A 96 -8.29 12.34 0.80
CA PRO A 96 -6.88 12.34 0.41
C PRO A 96 -6.65 11.76 -0.99
N LEU A 97 -5.46 12.00 -1.53
CA LEU A 97 -4.95 11.34 -2.73
C LEU A 97 -4.61 9.87 -2.45
N ALA A 98 -4.05 9.59 -1.27
CA ALA A 98 -3.69 8.25 -0.82
C ALA A 98 -3.43 8.23 0.69
N VAL A 99 -3.34 7.04 1.27
CA VAL A 99 -2.78 6.79 2.59
C VAL A 99 -1.40 6.17 2.44
N ILE A 100 -0.38 6.82 3.00
CA ILE A 100 1.02 6.39 2.92
C ILE A 100 1.35 5.58 4.17
N HIS A 101 1.86 4.37 3.95
CA HIS A 101 2.42 3.49 4.96
C HIS A 101 3.95 3.61 4.89
N ALA A 102 4.57 4.19 5.91
CA ALA A 102 5.99 4.51 5.95
C ALA A 102 6.65 4.00 7.24
N LYS A 103 7.95 3.73 7.19
CA LYS A 103 8.74 3.29 8.34
C LYS A 103 9.12 4.42 9.29
N ASP A 104 9.12 5.68 8.82
CA ASP A 104 9.44 6.89 9.59
C ASP A 104 8.88 8.14 8.91
N GLU A 105 8.90 9.28 9.61
CA GLU A 105 8.38 10.57 9.12
C GLU A 105 9.15 11.07 7.88
N ASN A 106 10.48 10.87 7.80
CA ASN A 106 11.26 11.33 6.65
C ASN A 106 10.83 10.59 5.37
N SER A 107 10.67 9.26 5.46
CA SER A 107 10.21 8.43 4.36
C SER A 107 8.79 8.82 3.93
N TRP A 108 7.93 9.19 4.89
CA TRP A 108 6.59 9.69 4.60
C TRP A 108 6.63 11.02 3.84
N GLN A 109 7.45 11.98 4.28
CA GLN A 109 7.61 13.28 3.64
C GLN A 109 8.14 13.15 2.21
N ASP A 110 9.11 12.26 1.97
CA ASP A 110 9.66 12.02 0.64
C ASP A 110 8.61 11.41 -0.31
N ALA A 111 7.80 10.47 0.20
CA ALA A 111 6.72 9.88 -0.58
C ALA A 111 5.57 10.86 -0.86
N ALA A 112 5.22 11.72 0.10
CA ALA A 112 4.16 12.72 -0.05
C ALA A 112 4.49 13.78 -1.12
N LYS A 113 5.78 14.07 -1.35
CA LYS A 113 6.24 15.03 -2.37
C LYS A 113 6.39 14.43 -3.77
N SER A 114 6.26 13.11 -3.90
CA SER A 114 6.48 12.39 -5.15
C SER A 114 5.21 12.21 -6.00
N GLY A 115 4.09 12.81 -5.57
CA GLY A 115 2.78 12.76 -6.23
C GLY A 115 2.32 14.12 -6.71
#